data_AF-T1ZGR0-F1
#
_entry.id   AF-T1ZGR0-F1
#
_cell.length_a   1.000
_cell.length_b   1.000
_cell.length_c   1.000
_cell.angle_alpha   90.00
_cell.angle_beta   90.00
_cell.angle_gamma   90.00
#
_symmetry.space_group_name_H-M   'P 1'
#
loop_
_entity.id
_entity.type
_entity.pdbx_description
1 polymer ?
#
loop_
_entity_poly.entity_id
_entity_poly.type
_entity_poly.pdbx_seq_one_letter_code
_entity_poly.pdbx_strand_id
1 'polypeptide(L)'
;MPQENNASWSTLLDKLQNQGIQQVSLVVTDGFKGLEQIISQAYPLAKQQCCLIHISRNLASKVKRADRAVILGQFKMIYRAENLEMAVQALEDFLAEWKPKYRKVMESLEKTDNLLTFYQFPYQIWHSMYSTNLIESLNKEIKHQTKKKVLFPNEEALERYLVTLFEDYNFKQSQRIHKGFGQCSDTLESLFD
;
A
#
# COMPACT_ATOMS: atom_id res chain seq x y z
N MET A 1 22.81 6.86 5.36
CA MET A 1 21.43 7.10 4.90
C MET A 1 21.09 6.12 3.80
N PRO A 2 20.20 5.15 4.05
CA PRO A 2 19.70 4.27 2.99
C PRO A 2 19.06 5.11 1.88
N GLN A 3 19.36 4.77 0.63
CA GLN A 3 18.76 5.41 -0.53
C GLN A 3 17.61 4.54 -1.02
N GLU A 4 16.47 5.14 -1.38
CA GLU A 4 15.38 4.42 -2.05
C GLU A 4 15.80 4.08 -3.48
N ASN A 5 16.50 2.95 -3.63
CA ASN A 5 16.98 2.43 -4.89
C ASN A 5 16.80 0.91 -4.96
N ASN A 6 16.91 0.37 -6.16
CA ASN A 6 16.68 -1.05 -6.43
C ASN A 6 17.58 -1.97 -5.58
N ALA A 7 18.84 -1.60 -5.36
CA ALA A 7 19.78 -2.39 -4.56
C ALA A 7 19.36 -2.48 -3.08
N SER A 8 18.85 -1.38 -2.51
CA SER A 8 18.37 -1.35 -1.13
C SER A 8 17.12 -2.19 -0.95
N TRP A 9 16.21 -2.17 -1.94
CA TRP A 9 15.03 -3.03 -1.95
C TRP A 9 15.38 -4.51 -2.09
N SER A 10 16.30 -4.88 -2.98
CA SER A 10 16.80 -6.25 -3.10
C SER A 10 17.36 -6.74 -1.76
N THR A 11 18.23 -5.94 -1.14
CA THR A 11 18.83 -6.27 0.16
C THR A 11 17.77 -6.46 1.25
N LEU A 12 16.71 -5.65 1.24
CA LEU A 12 15.60 -5.80 2.19
C LEU A 12 14.84 -7.11 1.94
N LEU A 13 14.48 -7.41 0.70
CA LEU A 13 13.73 -8.62 0.35
C LEU A 13 14.54 -9.88 0.65
N ASP A 14 15.84 -9.89 0.35
CA ASP A 14 16.77 -10.98 0.70
C ASP A 14 16.82 -11.19 2.22
N LYS A 15 16.85 -10.12 3.00
CA LYS A 15 16.80 -10.21 4.47
C LYS A 15 15.49 -10.83 4.95
N LEU A 16 14.35 -10.43 4.38
CA LEU A 16 13.04 -10.99 4.75
C LEU A 16 12.95 -12.49 4.43
N GLN A 17 13.47 -12.92 3.27
CA GLN A 17 13.54 -14.34 2.91
C GLN A 17 14.42 -15.12 3.88
N ASN A 18 15.61 -14.60 4.18
CA ASN A 18 16.54 -15.22 5.14
C ASN A 18 15.96 -15.28 6.57
N GLN A 19 15.01 -14.41 6.91
CA GLN A 19 14.26 -14.42 8.17
C GLN A 19 13.06 -15.38 8.16
N GLY A 20 12.81 -16.10 7.06
CA GLY A 20 11.78 -17.13 6.95
C GLY A 20 10.49 -16.67 6.26
N ILE A 21 10.41 -15.45 5.74
CA ILE A 21 9.27 -15.04 4.91
C ILE A 21 9.46 -15.64 3.52
N GLN A 22 8.89 -16.82 3.29
CA GLN A 22 9.05 -17.56 2.04
C GLN A 22 7.87 -17.36 1.08
N GLN A 23 6.68 -17.16 1.64
CA GLN A 23 5.44 -17.07 0.90
C GLN A 23 4.73 -15.75 1.21
N VAL A 24 4.41 -15.01 0.15
CA VAL A 24 3.74 -13.71 0.23
C VAL A 24 2.62 -13.69 -0.80
N SER A 25 1.37 -13.46 -0.39
CA SER A 25 0.24 -13.43 -1.33
C SER A 25 0.10 -12.08 -2.02
N LEU A 26 0.37 -10.99 -1.31
CA LEU A 26 0.16 -9.62 -1.78
C LEU A 26 1.27 -8.69 -1.28
N VAL A 27 1.83 -7.91 -2.19
CA VAL A 27 2.71 -6.77 -1.86
C VAL A 27 2.05 -5.48 -2.35
N VAL A 28 1.83 -4.53 -1.43
CA VAL A 28 1.27 -3.21 -1.75
C VAL A 28 2.37 -2.15 -1.65
N THR A 29 2.62 -1.42 -2.73
CA THR A 29 3.68 -0.40 -2.80
C THR A 29 3.15 0.94 -3.32
N ASP A 30 3.93 2.00 -3.22
CA ASP A 30 3.59 3.30 -3.79
C ASP A 30 3.83 3.39 -5.32
N GLY A 31 4.32 2.32 -5.94
CA GLY A 31 4.51 2.23 -7.40
C GLY A 31 5.80 2.86 -7.91
N PHE A 32 6.87 2.91 -7.11
CA PHE A 32 8.19 3.33 -7.61
C PHE A 32 8.70 2.41 -8.74
N LYS A 33 9.28 3.02 -9.79
CA LYS A 33 9.72 2.30 -10.99
C LYS A 33 10.79 1.26 -10.68
N GLY A 34 10.60 0.04 -11.20
CA GLY A 34 11.55 -1.05 -11.07
C GLY A 34 11.36 -1.93 -9.83
N LEU A 35 10.57 -1.48 -8.84
CA LEU A 35 10.27 -2.28 -7.65
C LEU A 35 9.49 -3.55 -8.00
N GLU A 36 8.63 -3.48 -9.01
CA GLU A 36 7.80 -4.62 -9.44
C GLU A 36 8.62 -5.82 -9.91
N GLN A 37 9.72 -5.56 -10.62
CA GLN A 37 10.63 -6.61 -11.11
C GLN A 37 11.36 -7.28 -9.94
N ILE A 38 11.79 -6.49 -8.96
CA ILE A 38 12.52 -7.01 -7.79
C ILE A 38 11.58 -7.83 -6.91
N ILE A 39 10.34 -7.36 -6.69
CA ILE A 39 9.32 -8.12 -5.97
C ILE A 39 9.03 -9.43 -6.71
N SER A 40 8.88 -9.41 -8.03
CA SER A 40 8.62 -10.62 -8.82
C SER A 40 9.77 -11.63 -8.76
N GLN A 41 11.01 -11.15 -8.61
CA GLN A 41 12.19 -12.01 -8.43
C GLN A 41 12.22 -12.65 -7.04
N ALA A 42 11.95 -11.87 -5.99
CA ALA A 42 11.96 -12.36 -4.61
C ALA A 42 10.74 -13.23 -4.27
N TYR A 43 9.56 -12.83 -4.74
CA TYR A 43 8.29 -13.51 -4.46
C TYR A 43 7.48 -13.68 -5.76
N PRO A 44 7.81 -14.69 -6.60
CA PRO A 44 7.19 -14.86 -7.92
C PRO A 44 5.67 -15.08 -7.88
N LEU A 45 5.16 -15.64 -6.78
CA LEU A 45 3.73 -15.90 -6.59
C LEU A 45 2.99 -14.70 -5.98
N ALA A 46 3.71 -13.70 -5.47
CA ALA A 46 3.09 -12.54 -4.86
C ALA A 46 2.36 -11.69 -5.89
N LYS A 47 1.07 -11.50 -5.66
CA LYS A 47 0.31 -10.47 -6.35
C LYS A 47 0.87 -9.10 -5.94
N GLN A 48 0.82 -8.15 -6.85
CA GLN A 48 1.27 -6.78 -6.60
C GLN A 48 0.09 -5.84 -6.66
N GLN A 49 0.15 -4.76 -5.89
CA GLN A 49 -0.85 -3.71 -5.91
C GLN A 49 -0.23 -2.33 -5.69
N CYS A 50 -0.68 -1.36 -6.50
CA CYS A 50 -0.39 0.04 -6.21
C CYS A 50 -1.28 0.55 -5.06
N CYS A 51 -0.67 1.28 -4.15
CA CYS A 51 -1.35 1.85 -2.99
C CYS A 51 -2.37 2.91 -3.46
N LEU A 52 -3.66 2.61 -3.30
CA LEU A 52 -4.76 3.47 -3.72
C LEU A 52 -4.73 4.86 -3.07
N ILE A 53 -4.15 4.99 -1.88
CA ILE A 53 -3.97 6.28 -1.21
C ILE A 53 -2.90 7.13 -1.90
N HIS A 54 -1.80 6.52 -2.38
CA HIS A 54 -0.79 7.23 -3.18
C HIS A 54 -1.36 7.66 -4.54
N ILE A 55 -2.16 6.80 -5.18
CA ILE A 55 -2.89 7.15 -6.41
C ILE A 55 -3.84 8.32 -6.17
N SER A 56 -4.63 8.27 -5.09
CA SER A 56 -5.54 9.34 -4.68
C SER A 56 -4.79 10.67 -4.43
N ARG A 57 -3.64 10.64 -3.75
CA ARG A 57 -2.79 11.83 -3.55
C ARG A 57 -2.23 12.39 -4.87
N ASN A 58 -1.81 11.52 -5.78
CA ASN A 58 -1.31 11.88 -7.11
C ASN A 58 -2.41 12.52 -7.98
N LEU A 59 -3.62 11.95 -7.96
CA LEU A 59 -4.80 12.56 -8.59
C LEU A 59 -5.06 13.94 -8.01
N ALA A 60 -5.12 14.04 -6.68
CA ALA A 60 -5.39 15.30 -5.99
C ALA A 60 -4.39 16.40 -6.35
N SER A 61 -3.10 16.09 -6.47
CA SER A 61 -2.05 17.09 -6.74
C SER A 61 -2.04 17.61 -8.18
N LYS A 62 -2.63 16.86 -9.13
CA LYS A 62 -2.61 17.17 -10.57
C LYS A 62 -3.93 17.75 -11.11
N VAL A 63 -4.95 17.87 -10.26
CA VAL A 63 -6.27 18.41 -10.63
C VAL A 63 -6.52 19.76 -9.97
N LYS A 64 -7.46 20.53 -10.54
CA LYS A 64 -7.83 21.84 -9.97
C LYS A 64 -8.54 21.65 -8.62
N ARG A 65 -8.38 22.61 -7.71
CA ARG A 65 -8.99 22.56 -6.37
C ARG A 65 -10.51 22.39 -6.42
N ALA A 66 -11.18 23.03 -7.38
CA ALA A 66 -12.64 22.95 -7.56
C ALA A 66 -13.12 21.52 -7.92
N ASP A 67 -12.33 20.78 -8.69
CA ASP A 67 -12.69 19.44 -9.17
C ASP A 67 -12.20 18.32 -8.22
N ARG A 68 -11.24 18.64 -7.34
CA ARG A 68 -10.58 17.66 -6.46
C ARG A 68 -11.57 16.82 -5.64
N ALA A 69 -12.56 17.45 -5.00
CA ALA A 69 -13.49 16.71 -4.14
C ALA A 69 -14.32 15.69 -4.94
N VAL A 70 -14.78 16.07 -6.13
CA VAL A 70 -15.58 15.21 -7.02
C VAL A 70 -14.74 14.05 -7.53
N ILE A 71 -13.56 14.35 -8.07
CA ILE A 71 -12.64 13.35 -8.63
C ILE A 71 -12.24 12.32 -7.58
N LEU A 72 -11.87 12.75 -6.36
CA LEU A 72 -11.51 11.83 -5.29
C LEU A 72 -12.70 11.03 -4.76
N GLY A 73 -13.91 11.62 -4.79
CA GLY A 73 -15.15 10.93 -4.46
C GLY A 73 -15.46 9.80 -5.45
N GLN A 74 -15.42 10.10 -6.75
CA GLN A 74 -15.63 9.12 -7.82
C GLN A 74 -14.54 8.05 -7.79
N PHE A 75 -13.26 8.43 -7.67
CA PHE A 75 -12.17 7.46 -7.55
C PHE A 75 -12.35 6.52 -6.35
N LYS A 76 -12.91 7.03 -5.24
CA LYS A 76 -13.26 6.22 -4.07
C LYS A 76 -14.41 5.24 -4.32
N MET A 77 -15.34 5.57 -5.21
CA MET A 77 -16.43 4.65 -5.58
C MET A 77 -15.90 3.48 -6.41
N ILE A 78 -14.91 3.71 -7.29
CA ILE A 78 -14.30 2.67 -8.14
C ILE A 78 -13.78 1.49 -7.30
N TYR A 79 -12.88 1.74 -6.34
CA TYR A 79 -12.32 0.67 -5.51
C TYR A 79 -13.25 0.19 -4.38
N ARG A 80 -14.46 0.76 -4.28
CA ARG A 80 -15.51 0.31 -3.36
C ARG A 80 -16.69 -0.34 -4.07
N ALA A 81 -16.57 -0.59 -5.37
CA ALA A 81 -17.57 -1.31 -6.12
C ALA A 81 -17.77 -2.72 -5.54
N GLU A 82 -18.93 -3.32 -5.81
CA GLU A 82 -19.31 -4.59 -5.21
C GLU A 82 -18.49 -5.77 -5.75
N ASN A 83 -17.94 -5.63 -6.95
CA ASN A 83 -17.12 -6.64 -7.61
C ASN A 83 -16.14 -6.00 -8.61
N LEU A 84 -15.22 -6.81 -9.13
CA LEU A 84 -14.18 -6.38 -10.06
C LEU A 84 -14.75 -5.82 -11.36
N GLU A 85 -15.79 -6.44 -11.92
CA GLU A 85 -16.39 -6.03 -13.20
C GLU A 85 -16.96 -4.60 -13.10
N MET A 86 -17.72 -4.32 -12.03
CA MET A 86 -18.24 -2.99 -11.74
C MET A 86 -17.13 -1.98 -11.47
N ALA A 87 -16.05 -2.39 -10.80
CA ALA A 87 -14.90 -1.53 -10.55
C ALA A 87 -14.18 -1.14 -11.84
N VAL A 88 -13.99 -2.10 -12.75
CA VAL A 88 -13.39 -1.87 -14.07
C VAL A 88 -14.27 -0.92 -14.89
N GLN A 89 -15.57 -1.17 -14.98
CA GLN A 89 -16.49 -0.28 -15.70
C GLN A 89 -16.48 1.14 -15.12
N ALA A 90 -16.55 1.27 -13.79
CA ALA A 90 -16.49 2.59 -13.14
C ALA A 90 -15.15 3.32 -13.39
N LEU A 91 -14.05 2.57 -13.54
CA LEU A 91 -12.76 3.15 -13.91
C LEU A 91 -12.74 3.64 -15.36
N GLU A 92 -13.29 2.88 -16.29
CA GLU A 92 -13.42 3.29 -17.69
C GLU A 92 -14.27 4.56 -17.83
N ASP A 93 -15.43 4.59 -17.17
CA ASP A 93 -16.33 5.75 -17.18
C ASP A 93 -15.65 6.99 -16.57
N PHE A 94 -14.95 6.81 -15.44
CA PHE A 94 -14.19 7.86 -14.79
C PHE A 94 -13.07 8.41 -15.69
N LEU A 95 -12.35 7.54 -16.40
CA LEU A 95 -11.32 7.96 -17.35
C LEU A 95 -11.95 8.71 -18.53
N ALA A 96 -13.06 8.21 -19.10
CA ALA A 96 -13.75 8.87 -20.19
C ALA A 96 -14.24 10.28 -19.83
N GLU A 97 -14.77 10.46 -18.61
CA GLU A 97 -15.25 11.75 -18.10
C GLU A 97 -14.11 12.77 -17.95
N TRP A 98 -12.99 12.38 -17.34
CA TRP A 98 -11.96 13.33 -16.91
C TRP A 98 -10.76 13.46 -17.86
N LYS A 99 -10.52 12.49 -18.75
CA LYS A 99 -9.40 12.52 -19.70
C LYS A 99 -9.42 13.75 -20.63
N PRO A 100 -10.57 14.29 -21.10
CA PRO A 100 -10.61 15.53 -21.87
C PRO A 100 -10.06 16.75 -21.10
N LYS A 101 -10.26 16.81 -19.78
CA LYS A 101 -9.85 17.95 -18.94
C LYS A 101 -8.48 17.76 -18.29
N TYR A 102 -8.12 16.52 -17.97
CA TYR A 102 -6.94 16.14 -17.18
C TYR A 102 -6.11 15.03 -17.84
N ARG A 103 -5.92 15.13 -19.16
CA ARG A 103 -5.26 14.13 -20.02
C ARG A 103 -4.06 13.43 -19.38
N LYS A 104 -3.03 14.18 -18.96
CA LYS A 104 -1.77 13.60 -18.45
C LYS A 104 -1.94 12.72 -17.22
N VAL A 105 -2.80 13.11 -16.26
CA VAL A 105 -2.98 12.31 -15.04
C VAL A 105 -3.89 11.11 -15.29
N MET A 106 -4.89 11.25 -16.17
CA MET A 106 -5.77 10.13 -16.54
C MET A 106 -5.04 9.09 -17.39
N GLU A 107 -4.21 9.50 -18.36
CA GLU A 107 -3.32 8.57 -19.10
C GLU A 107 -2.31 7.89 -18.17
N SER A 108 -1.86 8.57 -17.12
CA SER A 108 -0.98 7.95 -16.11
C SER A 108 -1.72 6.93 -15.25
N LEU A 109 -2.97 7.19 -14.89
CA LEU A 109 -3.81 6.27 -14.12
C LEU A 109 -4.19 5.05 -14.96
N GLU A 110 -4.57 5.25 -16.22
CA GLU A 110 -4.91 4.19 -17.18
C GLU A 110 -3.75 3.21 -17.42
N LYS A 111 -2.50 3.71 -17.37
CA LYS A 111 -1.28 2.88 -17.46
C LYS A 111 -0.83 2.28 -16.14
N THR A 112 -1.52 2.59 -15.04
CA THR A 112 -1.17 2.02 -13.74
C THR A 112 -1.74 0.62 -13.67
N ASP A 113 -0.86 -0.37 -13.82
CA ASP A 113 -1.21 -1.76 -13.60
C ASP A 113 -1.53 -2.00 -12.11
N ASN A 114 -2.13 -3.15 -11.80
CA ASN A 114 -2.27 -3.63 -10.42
C ASN A 114 -3.07 -2.70 -9.47
N LEU A 115 -4.00 -1.91 -10.00
CA LEU A 115 -4.83 -1.01 -9.18
C LEU A 115 -5.88 -1.76 -8.36
N LEU A 116 -6.48 -2.79 -8.96
CA LEU A 116 -7.66 -3.50 -8.46
C LEU A 116 -7.33 -4.95 -8.05
N THR A 117 -6.06 -5.27 -7.84
CA THR A 117 -5.60 -6.64 -7.55
C THR A 117 -6.23 -7.24 -6.30
N PHE A 118 -6.53 -6.41 -5.29
CA PHE A 118 -7.19 -6.85 -4.05
C PHE A 118 -8.55 -7.54 -4.27
N TYR A 119 -9.24 -7.32 -5.40
CA TYR A 119 -10.48 -8.04 -5.70
C TYR A 119 -10.28 -9.55 -5.88
N GLN A 120 -9.04 -10.03 -6.07
CA GLN A 120 -8.70 -11.46 -6.08
C GLN A 120 -8.70 -12.09 -4.68
N PHE A 121 -8.86 -11.29 -3.63
CA PHE A 121 -8.84 -11.72 -2.24
C PHE A 121 -10.25 -11.71 -1.62
N PRO A 122 -10.46 -12.36 -0.46
CA PRO A 122 -11.76 -12.36 0.20
C PRO A 122 -12.28 -10.95 0.51
N TYR A 123 -13.60 -10.73 0.33
CA TYR A 123 -14.23 -9.42 0.52
C TYR A 123 -13.99 -8.84 1.93
N GLN A 124 -13.88 -9.73 2.91
CA GLN A 124 -13.71 -9.43 4.33
C GLN A 124 -12.47 -8.56 4.59
N ILE A 125 -11.42 -8.71 3.77
CA ILE A 125 -10.13 -8.01 3.93
C ILE A 125 -9.90 -6.87 2.94
N TRP A 126 -10.81 -6.64 1.98
CA TRP A 126 -10.67 -5.55 0.99
C TRP A 126 -10.44 -4.20 1.67
N HIS A 127 -11.21 -3.89 2.72
CA HIS A 127 -11.06 -2.64 3.46
C HIS A 127 -9.65 -2.43 4.02
N SER A 128 -9.00 -3.51 4.44
CA SER A 128 -7.65 -3.47 4.96
C SER A 128 -6.60 -3.30 3.85
N MET A 129 -6.88 -3.79 2.64
CA MET A 129 -5.98 -3.68 1.48
C MET A 129 -6.02 -2.32 0.80
N TYR A 130 -7.19 -1.65 0.75
CA TYR A 130 -7.30 -0.31 0.16
C TYR A 130 -7.15 0.83 1.16
N SER A 131 -6.93 0.54 2.44
CA SER A 131 -6.70 1.54 3.50
C SER A 131 -5.24 1.60 3.90
N THR A 132 -4.72 2.79 4.18
CA THR A 132 -3.38 2.95 4.79
C THR A 132 -3.46 3.24 6.29
N ASN A 133 -4.61 3.05 6.94
CA ASN A 133 -4.79 3.43 8.34
C ASN A 133 -3.77 2.79 9.28
N LEU A 134 -3.40 1.52 9.05
CA LEU A 134 -2.39 0.83 9.85
C LEU A 134 -1.02 1.52 9.77
N ILE A 135 -0.55 1.75 8.54
CA ILE A 135 0.77 2.34 8.27
C ILE A 135 0.78 3.82 8.70
N GLU A 136 -0.27 4.58 8.39
CA GLU A 136 -0.37 5.99 8.76
C GLU A 136 -0.49 6.19 10.27
N SER A 137 -1.19 5.30 10.98
CA SER A 137 -1.27 5.34 12.44
C SER A 137 0.10 5.09 13.07
N LEU A 138 0.84 4.08 12.59
CA LEU A 138 2.21 3.80 13.06
C LEU A 138 3.15 4.97 12.73
N ASN A 139 3.12 5.47 11.50
CA ASN A 139 3.93 6.62 11.08
C ASN A 139 3.64 7.88 11.90
N LYS A 140 2.36 8.12 12.24
CA LYS A 140 1.96 9.24 13.09
C LYS A 140 2.53 9.09 14.50
N GLU A 141 2.49 7.89 15.06
CA GLU A 141 3.07 7.61 16.39
C GLU A 141 4.58 7.80 16.39
N ILE A 142 5.30 7.24 15.41
CA ILE A 142 6.75 7.43 15.26
C ILE A 142 7.09 8.92 15.17
N LYS A 143 6.39 9.68 14.31
CA LYS A 143 6.58 11.13 14.18
C LYS A 143 6.28 11.89 15.47
N HIS A 144 5.25 11.48 16.21
CA HIS A 144 4.89 12.12 17.48
C HIS A 144 5.96 11.88 18.55
N GLN A 145 6.45 10.64 18.68
CA GLN A 145 7.45 10.28 19.68
C GLN A 145 8.82 10.84 19.36
N THR A 146 9.26 10.76 18.10
CA THR A 146 10.54 11.35 17.66
C THR A 146 10.56 12.87 17.80
N LYS A 147 9.45 13.59 17.57
CA LYS A 147 9.36 15.05 17.80
C LYS A 147 9.60 15.49 19.24
N LYS A 148 9.42 14.61 20.24
CA LYS A 148 9.74 14.92 21.64
C LYS A 148 11.25 14.95 21.88
N LYS A 149 12.05 14.36 20.98
CA LYS A 149 13.50 14.40 21.01
C LYS A 149 13.97 15.55 20.13
N VAL A 150 14.76 16.47 20.71
CA VAL A 150 15.28 17.64 19.99
C VAL A 150 16.34 17.22 18.97
N LEU A 151 17.20 16.27 19.32
CA LEU A 151 18.26 15.74 18.47
C LEU A 151 18.63 14.32 18.92
N PHE A 152 19.04 13.48 17.98
CA PHE A 152 19.71 12.21 18.26
C PHE A 152 21.22 12.37 18.07
N PRO A 153 22.05 11.86 19.00
CA PRO A 153 23.50 12.06 18.95
C PRO A 153 24.18 11.33 17.77
N ASN A 154 23.62 10.22 17.32
CA ASN A 154 24.07 9.45 16.16
C ASN A 154 22.93 8.57 15.60
N GLU A 155 23.17 7.91 14.48
CA GLU A 155 22.20 7.03 13.80
C GLU A 155 21.80 5.83 14.67
N GLU A 156 22.75 5.21 15.38
CA GLU A 156 22.50 4.08 16.28
C GLU A 156 21.57 4.44 17.45
N ALA A 157 21.63 5.68 17.95
CA ALA A 157 20.74 6.15 19.00
C ALA A 157 19.31 6.34 18.49
N LEU A 158 19.14 6.80 17.25
CA LEU A 158 17.84 6.84 16.58
C LEU A 158 17.31 5.43 16.35
N GLU A 159 18.14 4.52 15.85
CA GLU A 159 17.76 3.12 15.60
C GLU A 159 17.28 2.43 16.87
N ARG A 160 18.05 2.50 17.96
CA ARG A 160 17.64 1.95 19.27
C ARG A 160 16.30 2.52 19.75
N TYR A 161 16.10 3.82 19.56
CA TYR A 161 14.83 4.46 19.93
C TYR A 161 13.66 3.95 19.08
N LEU A 162 13.86 3.80 17.77
CA LEU A 162 12.85 3.23 16.88
C LEU A 162 12.53 1.78 17.25
N VAL A 163 13.54 0.97 17.57
CA VAL A 163 13.35 -0.42 18.02
C VAL A 163 12.45 -0.47 19.25
N THR A 164 12.69 0.36 20.26
CA THR A 164 11.81 0.41 21.46
C THR A 164 10.36 0.76 21.09
N LEU A 165 10.14 1.70 20.16
CA LEU A 165 8.78 2.02 19.68
C LEU A 165 8.14 0.85 18.95
N PHE A 166 8.92 0.09 18.17
CA PHE A 166 8.43 -1.09 17.46
C PHE A 166 8.13 -2.25 18.41
N GLU A 167 8.94 -2.48 19.44
CA GLU A 167 8.67 -3.47 20.49
C GLU A 167 7.35 -3.17 21.22
N ASP A 168 7.15 -1.92 21.64
CA ASP A 168 5.89 -1.48 22.27
C ASP A 168 4.68 -1.66 21.34
N TYR A 169 4.85 -1.33 20.06
CA TYR A 169 3.80 -1.52 19.05
C TYR A 169 3.49 -3.01 18.88
N ASN A 170 4.51 -3.84 18.66
CA ASN A 170 4.36 -5.28 18.45
C ASN A 170 3.72 -5.96 19.66
N PHE A 171 4.13 -5.59 20.88
CA PHE A 171 3.52 -6.10 22.11
C PHE A 171 2.02 -5.80 22.14
N LYS A 172 1.60 -4.55 21.87
CA LYS A 172 0.19 -4.14 21.84
C LYS A 172 -0.62 -4.83 20.73
N GLN A 173 0.00 -5.18 19.61
CA GLN A 173 -0.68 -5.83 18.48
C GLN A 173 -0.57 -7.37 18.50
N SER A 174 0.27 -7.94 19.36
CA SER A 174 0.59 -9.38 19.37
C SER A 174 -0.63 -10.31 19.44
N GLN A 175 -1.67 -9.90 20.16
CA GLN A 175 -2.91 -10.68 20.33
C GLN A 175 -4.05 -10.24 19.39
N ARG A 176 -3.78 -9.31 18.47
CA ARG A 176 -4.82 -8.72 17.63
C ARG A 176 -4.79 -9.32 16.23
N ILE A 177 -5.92 -9.91 15.85
CA ILE A 177 -6.20 -10.24 14.46
C ILE A 177 -6.75 -8.99 13.79
N HIS A 178 -6.14 -8.58 12.68
CA HIS A 178 -6.62 -7.41 11.95
C HIS A 178 -8.02 -7.66 11.36
N LYS A 179 -8.78 -6.58 11.17
CA LYS A 179 -10.16 -6.64 10.69
C LYS A 179 -10.25 -7.47 9.42
N GLY A 180 -11.21 -8.40 9.38
CA GLY A 180 -11.47 -9.28 8.24
C GLY A 180 -10.63 -10.56 8.21
N PHE A 181 -9.36 -10.50 8.64
CA PHE A 181 -8.43 -11.63 8.51
C PHE A 181 -8.87 -12.87 9.28
N GLY A 182 -9.45 -12.70 10.48
CA GLY A 182 -9.95 -13.83 11.27
C GLY A 182 -11.20 -14.51 10.70
N GLN A 183 -11.83 -13.95 9.66
CA GLN A 183 -13.02 -14.52 9.02
C GLN A 183 -12.70 -15.32 7.75
N CYS A 184 -11.45 -15.27 7.28
CA CYS A 184 -11.03 -15.88 6.03
C CYS A 184 -9.64 -16.52 6.13
N SER A 185 -9.21 -16.96 7.32
CA SER A 185 -7.90 -17.60 7.54
C SER A 185 -7.70 -18.77 6.59
N ASP A 186 -8.65 -19.70 6.56
CA ASP A 186 -8.56 -20.96 5.82
C ASP A 186 -8.47 -20.70 4.31
N THR A 187 -9.23 -19.71 3.83
CA THR A 187 -9.18 -19.28 2.43
C THR A 187 -7.83 -18.67 2.07
N LEU A 188 -7.22 -17.91 2.99
CA LEU A 188 -5.90 -17.30 2.76
C LEU A 188 -4.78 -18.34 2.79
N GLU A 189 -4.87 -19.35 3.67
CA GLU A 189 -3.92 -20.46 3.72
C GLU A 189 -3.95 -21.26 2.42
N SER A 190 -5.15 -21.53 1.87
CA SER A 190 -5.30 -22.24 0.59
C SER A 190 -4.77 -21.49 -0.64
N LEU A 191 -4.38 -20.22 -0.52
CA LEU A 191 -3.75 -19.49 -1.63
C LEU A 191 -2.33 -19.98 -1.94
N PHE A 192 -1.74 -20.77 -1.05
CA PHE A 192 -0.37 -21.27 -1.16
C PHE A 192 -0.27 -22.79 -1.34
N ASP A 193 -1.41 -23.49 -1.32
CA ASP A 193 -1.54 -24.92 -1.62
C ASP A 193 -1.59 -25.18 -3.14
#